data_AF-A0A2A5RJA0-F1
#
_entry.id   AF-A0A2A5RJA0-F1
#
_cell.length_a   1.000
_cell.length_b   1.000
_cell.length_c   1.000
_cell.angle_alpha   90.00
_cell.angle_beta   90.00
_cell.angle_gamma   90.00
#
_symmetry.space_group_name_H-M   'P 1'
#
loop_
_entity.id
_entity.type
_entity.pdbx_description
1 polymer ?
#
loop_
_entity_poly.entity_id
_entity_poly.type
_entity_poly.pdbx_seq_one_letter_code
_entity_poly.pdbx_strand_id
1 'polypeptide(L)'
;MKITYVSASNSIAEWGNKKAVMARYEGLNIYTLNRWLSEMRGISRFRGGVINPTHKLVWINFEVFEEYLRWKQLGKRMDKQR
;
A
#
# COMPACT_ATOMS: atom_id res chain seq x y z
N MET A 1 -30.26 -10.08 18.46
CA MET A 1 -28.81 -9.81 18.25
C MET A 1 -28.67 -8.32 17.96
N LYS A 2 -28.02 -7.53 18.83
CA LYS A 2 -27.78 -6.10 18.56
C LYS A 2 -26.52 -6.00 17.70
N ILE A 3 -26.66 -5.57 16.46
CA ILE A 3 -25.52 -5.23 15.60
C ILE A 3 -25.06 -3.84 16.04
N THR A 4 -24.01 -3.77 16.87
CA THR A 4 -23.35 -2.52 17.21
C THR A 4 -22.35 -2.16 16.12
N TYR A 5 -22.54 -1.02 15.48
CA TYR A 5 -21.55 -0.43 14.57
C TYR A 5 -20.24 -0.19 15.33
N VAL A 6 -19.17 -0.87 14.92
CA VAL A 6 -17.81 -0.59 15.39
C VAL A 6 -17.20 0.39 14.40
N SER A 7 -16.75 1.55 14.86
CA SER A 7 -16.09 2.54 14.00
C SER A 7 -14.85 1.91 13.35
N ALA A 8 -14.68 2.13 12.06
CA ALA A 8 -13.57 1.58 11.24
C ALA A 8 -12.16 1.98 11.73
N SER A 9 -12.05 2.81 12.77
CA SER A 9 -10.79 3.15 13.42
C SER A 9 -10.10 1.96 14.11
N ASN A 10 -10.86 0.91 14.49
CA ASN A 10 -10.33 -0.24 15.24
C ASN A 10 -10.38 -1.57 14.46
N SER A 11 -10.67 -1.57 13.15
CA SER A 11 -10.61 -2.81 12.39
C SER A 11 -9.16 -3.15 12.05
N ILE A 12 -8.79 -4.43 12.20
CA ILE A 12 -7.57 -5.03 11.63
C ILE A 12 -7.78 -5.15 10.11
N ALA A 13 -8.08 -4.03 9.46
CA ALA A 13 -8.28 -4.02 8.03
C ALA A 13 -6.94 -4.32 7.38
N GLU A 14 -6.88 -5.39 6.58
CA GLU A 14 -5.71 -5.75 5.78
C GLU A 14 -5.59 -4.89 4.52
N TRP A 15 -6.70 -4.29 4.08
CA TRP A 15 -6.82 -3.51 2.86
C TRP A 15 -7.26 -2.07 3.13
N GLY A 16 -6.77 -1.13 2.33
CA GLY A 16 -7.21 0.25 2.38
C GLY A 16 -7.05 1.00 1.07
N ASN A 17 -7.66 2.18 1.01
CA ASN A 17 -7.47 3.09 -0.11
C ASN A 17 -6.20 3.95 0.10
N LYS A 18 -5.90 4.83 -0.86
CA LYS A 18 -4.74 5.72 -0.80
C LYS A 18 -4.71 6.59 0.47
N LYS A 19 -5.88 7.07 0.95
CA LYS A 19 -5.96 7.88 2.17
C LYS A 19 -5.57 7.06 3.41
N ALA A 20 -6.02 5.80 3.49
CA ALA A 20 -5.66 4.91 4.59
C ALA A 20 -4.15 4.59 4.60
N VAL A 21 -3.53 4.40 3.44
CA VAL A 21 -2.06 4.23 3.35
C VAL A 21 -1.34 5.50 3.77
N MET A 22 -1.72 6.67 3.24
CA MET A 22 -1.06 7.93 3.60
C MET A 22 -1.18 8.27 5.09
N ALA A 23 -2.29 7.90 5.75
CA ALA A 23 -2.44 8.09 7.19
C ALA A 23 -1.50 7.21 8.03
N ARG A 24 -1.00 6.09 7.49
CA ARG A 24 -0.07 5.18 8.16
C ARG A 24 1.41 5.56 8.01
N TYR A 25 1.74 6.35 6.99
CA TYR A 25 3.12 6.69 6.63
C TYR A 25 3.29 8.20 6.59
N GLU A 26 3.75 8.79 7.70
CA GLU A 26 4.01 10.22 7.79
C GLU A 26 4.97 10.70 6.69
N GLY A 27 4.65 11.82 6.05
CA GLY A 27 5.43 12.39 4.94
C GLY A 27 5.20 11.72 3.57
N LEU A 28 4.44 10.62 3.49
CA LEU A 28 4.09 10.00 2.20
C LEU A 28 3.07 10.86 1.45
N ASN A 29 3.50 11.48 0.35
CA ASN A 29 2.60 12.23 -0.53
C ASN A 29 1.92 11.32 -1.59
N ILE A 30 0.81 11.81 -2.12
CA ILE A 30 -0.03 11.09 -3.09
C ILE A 30 0.70 10.76 -4.40
N TYR A 31 1.62 11.62 -4.86
CA TYR A 31 2.36 11.40 -6.10
C TYR A 31 3.35 10.25 -5.97
N THR A 32 4.10 10.21 -4.87
CA THR A 32 5.00 9.10 -4.53
C THR A 32 4.23 7.79 -4.40
N LEU A 33 3.10 7.81 -3.68
CA LEU A 33 2.25 6.63 -3.54
C LEU A 33 1.74 6.14 -4.91
N ASN A 34 1.26 7.03 -5.78
CA ASN A 34 0.80 6.65 -7.12
C ASN A 34 1.91 5.98 -7.95
N ARG A 35 3.13 6.53 -7.90
CA ARG A 35 4.30 5.95 -8.58
C ARG A 35 4.56 4.54 -8.07
N TRP A 36 4.60 4.36 -6.75
CA TRP A 36 4.87 3.06 -6.13
C TRP A 36 3.80 2.03 -6.41
N LEU A 37 2.53 2.39 -6.38
CA LEU A 37 1.44 1.48 -6.76
C LEU A 37 1.55 1.06 -8.24
N SER A 38 2.06 1.94 -9.10
CA SER A 38 2.35 1.59 -10.49
C SER A 38 3.49 0.59 -10.62
N GLU A 39 4.58 0.78 -9.86
CA GLU A 39 5.68 -0.17 -9.80
C GLU A 39 5.24 -1.53 -9.26
N MET A 40 4.47 -1.56 -8.16
CA MET A 40 3.95 -2.79 -7.57
C MET A 40 3.13 -3.62 -8.57
N ARG A 41 2.28 -2.98 -9.39
CA ARG A 41 1.52 -3.70 -10.44
C ARG A 41 2.42 -4.31 -11.51
N GLY A 42 3.58 -3.71 -11.77
CA GLY A 42 4.58 -4.20 -12.73
C GLY A 42 5.37 -5.41 -12.23
N ILE A 43 5.52 -5.57 -10.92
CA ILE A 43 6.35 -6.62 -10.31
C ILE A 43 5.46 -7.79 -9.87
N SER A 44 5.69 -8.99 -10.41
CA SER A 44 4.87 -10.18 -10.14
C SER A 44 4.67 -10.47 -8.65
N ARG A 45 5.73 -10.29 -7.84
CA ARG A 45 5.71 -10.44 -6.37
C ARG A 45 4.71 -9.53 -5.66
N PHE A 46 4.54 -8.29 -6.12
CA PHE A 46 3.74 -7.27 -5.42
C PHE A 46 2.39 -6.99 -6.10
N ARG A 47 2.18 -7.49 -7.32
CA ARG A 47 0.99 -7.23 -8.13
C ARG A 47 -0.30 -7.57 -7.38
N GLY A 48 -0.31 -8.67 -6.62
CA GLY A 48 -1.47 -9.11 -5.83
C GLY A 48 -1.88 -8.15 -4.72
N GLY A 49 -0.98 -7.27 -4.26
CA GLY A 49 -1.27 -6.29 -3.21
C GLY A 49 -1.99 -5.02 -3.68
N VAL A 50 -2.31 -4.90 -4.98
CA VAL A 50 -2.96 -3.72 -5.56
C VAL A 50 -4.13 -4.15 -6.43
N ILE A 51 -5.35 -3.87 -6.00
CA ILE A 51 -6.58 -4.16 -6.74
C ILE A 51 -7.14 -2.84 -7.28
N ASN A 52 -7.31 -2.74 -8.60
CA ASN A 52 -7.95 -1.61 -9.28
C ASN A 52 -9.21 -2.11 -9.99
N PRO A 53 -10.38 -2.16 -9.33
CA PRO A 53 -11.63 -2.59 -9.98
C PRO A 53 -12.07 -1.63 -11.08
N THR A 54 -11.68 -0.35 -10.96
CA THR A 54 -11.94 0.71 -11.94
C THR A 54 -10.77 1.71 -11.97
N HIS A 55 -10.81 2.68 -12.88
CA HIS A 55 -9.81 3.75 -12.94
C HIS A 55 -9.86 4.72 -11.73
N LYS A 56 -10.95 4.72 -10.94
CA LYS A 56 -11.12 5.61 -9.77
C LYS A 56 -10.85 4.95 -8.42
N LEU A 57 -10.91 3.62 -8.37
CA LEU A 57 -10.79 2.86 -7.12
C LEU A 57 -9.49 2.07 -7.09
N VAL A 58 -8.83 2.11 -5.94
CA VAL A 58 -7.70 1.23 -5.64
C VAL A 58 -7.80 0.76 -4.19
N TRP A 59 -7.59 -0.54 -4.02
CA TRP A 59 -7.39 -1.18 -2.73
C TRP A 59 -5.96 -1.68 -2.65
N ILE A 60 -5.34 -1.42 -1.51
CA ILE A 60 -3.92 -1.64 -1.25
C ILE A 60 -3.85 -2.52 -0.02
N ASN A 61 -3.26 -3.70 -0.17
CA ASN A 61 -2.97 -4.56 0.98
C ASN A 61 -1.81 -3.95 1.77
N PHE A 62 -1.99 -3.75 3.06
CA PHE A 62 -1.01 -3.04 3.88
C PHE A 62 0.28 -3.85 4.08
N GLU A 63 0.19 -5.16 4.25
CA GLU A 63 1.36 -6.04 4.43
C GLU A 63 2.20 -6.11 3.16
N VAL A 64 1.56 -6.32 2.00
CA VAL A 64 2.27 -6.35 0.71
C VAL A 64 2.88 -4.98 0.37
N PHE A 65 2.23 -3.89 0.76
CA PHE A 65 2.80 -2.55 0.61
C PHE A 65 4.05 -2.37 1.47
N GLU A 66 4.03 -2.81 2.74
CA GLU A 66 5.21 -2.78 3.61
C GLU A 66 6.35 -3.66 3.06
N GLU A 67 6.05 -4.86 2.58
CA GLU A 67 7.02 -5.76 1.96
C GLU A 67 7.70 -5.08 0.75
N TYR A 68 6.91 -4.40 -0.09
CA TYR A 68 7.43 -3.61 -1.21
C TYR A 68 8.36 -2.48 -0.74
N LEU A 69 8.03 -1.77 0.35
CA LEU A 69 8.91 -0.72 0.90
C LEU A 69 10.26 -1.29 1.35
N ARG A 70 10.24 -2.43 2.04
CA ARG A 70 11.46 -3.13 2.49
C ARG A 70 12.30 -3.59 1.31
N TRP A 71 11.69 -4.20 0.30
CA TRP A 71 12.37 -4.59 -0.93
C TRP A 71 13.00 -3.38 -1.64
N LYS A 72 12.27 -2.26 -1.74
CA LYS A 72 12.76 -1.03 -2.37
C LYS A 72 13.94 -0.40 -1.62
N GLN A 73 13.97 -0.51 -0.30
CA GLN A 73 15.10 -0.09 0.51
C GLN A 73 16.36 -0.92 0.22
N LEU A 74 16.22 -2.23 0.04
CA LEU A 74 17.32 -3.14 -0.27
C LEU A 74 17.89 -2.90 -1.69
N GLY A 75 17.02 -2.70 -2.69
CA GLY A 75 17.46 -2.35 -4.05
C GLY A 75 18.37 -1.12 -4.08
N LYS A 76 18.00 -0.06 -3.35
CA LYS A 76 18.81 1.17 -3.22
C LYS A 76 20.14 0.97 -2.48
N ARG A 77 20.27 -0.07 -1.64
CA ARG A 77 21.53 -0.38 -0.95
C ARG A 77 22.54 -1.04 -1.89
N MET A 78 22.07 -1.88 -2.82
CA MET A 78 22.93 -2.51 -3.83
C MET A 78 23.45 -1.51 -4.86
N ASP A 79 22.68 -0.47 -5.18
CA ASP A 79 23.11 0.60 -6.10
C ASP A 79 24.14 1.56 -5.49
N LYS A 80 24.20 1.68 -4.15
CA LYS A 80 25.16 2.55 -3.44
C LYS A 80 26.51 1.90 -3.15
N GLN A 81 26.67 0.62 -3.46
CA GLN A 81 27.90 -0.16 -3.25
C GLN A 81 28.66 -0.43 -4.56
N ARG A 82 28.20 0.16 -5.67
CA ARG A 82 28.89 0.21 -6.97
C ARG A 82 29.43 1.61 -7.20
#